data_AF-A0A2M9PFE9-F1
#
_entry.id   AF-A0A2M9PFE9-F1
#
_cell.length_a   1.000
_cell.length_b   1.000
_cell.length_c   1.000
_cell.angle_alpha   90.00
_cell.angle_beta   90.00
_cell.angle_gamma   90.00
#
_symmetry.space_group_name_H-M   'P 1'
#
loop_
_entity.id
_entity.type
_entity.pdbx_description
1 polymer ?
#
loop_
_entity_poly.entity_id
_entity_poly.type
_entity_poly.pdbx_seq_one_letter_code
_entity_poly.pdbx_strand_id
1 'polypeptide(L)'
;MYDAAGLALEQRKELAVALDRFAYRTPWLFDFDGEPVTVSAVARPADDHMPLTQALQATFYDRCYTRRTGRPGVLAAAVPEFVSRLSAANAGREEWDRGWTVFQIATGGQVFVRKGERERMAVPGAFLTEAMVGMAPQVGTTVSLRVPHESLDAQPGYYFAFGETLDELADQLSIVRVYFNVRAELAPELLDALTGPLNRYQTPFQLKTPISPAGYDRADTAVLYFGARYFPIVARIVDLFRRRVSLDEPVPLFTKRLWPGIGVALDPGSGESFGAHRSRLVAEGLVDAWSRGIPRLEAVTERFVAGGLDPARLWLTPGAADRFDTPQEAALP
;
A
#
# COMPACT_ATOMS: atom_id res chain seq x y z
N MET A 1 -24.72 15.39 3.68
CA MET A 1 -23.76 14.78 2.74
C MET A 1 -23.43 13.32 3.09
N TYR A 2 -23.74 12.87 4.32
CA TYR A 2 -23.71 11.47 4.78
C TYR A 2 -25.15 11.00 5.06
N ASP A 3 -25.39 9.69 5.10
CA ASP A 3 -26.70 9.10 5.42
C ASP A 3 -26.72 8.35 6.76
N ALA A 4 -27.82 7.65 7.05
CA ALA A 4 -28.04 6.90 8.30
C ALA A 4 -26.98 5.79 8.56
N ALA A 5 -26.28 5.31 7.54
CA ALA A 5 -25.18 4.35 7.65
C ALA A 5 -23.80 5.03 7.77
N GLY A 6 -23.72 6.37 7.72
CA GLY A 6 -22.48 7.14 7.92
C GLY A 6 -21.49 7.13 6.75
N LEU A 7 -21.75 6.38 5.67
CA LEU A 7 -20.92 6.40 4.46
C LEU A 7 -21.06 7.72 3.69
N ALA A 8 -19.97 8.18 3.06
CA ALA A 8 -20.07 9.25 2.07
C ALA A 8 -20.92 8.78 0.89
N LEU A 9 -21.83 9.62 0.38
CA LEU A 9 -22.83 9.22 -0.61
C LEU A 9 -22.24 8.48 -1.84
N GLU A 10 -21.13 8.99 -2.38
CA GLU A 10 -20.48 8.36 -3.55
C GLU A 10 -19.83 7.03 -3.19
N GLN A 11 -19.16 6.93 -2.04
CA GLN A 11 -18.59 5.65 -1.56
C GLN A 11 -19.68 4.62 -1.29
N ARG A 12 -20.83 5.05 -0.76
CA ARG A 12 -21.98 4.16 -0.56
C ARG A 12 -22.50 3.62 -1.89
N LYS A 13 -22.68 4.48 -2.89
CA LYS A 13 -23.15 4.07 -4.23
C LYS A 13 -22.17 3.07 -4.85
N GLU A 14 -20.88 3.37 -4.83
CA GLU A 14 -19.84 2.48 -5.36
C GLU A 14 -19.81 1.13 -4.62
N LEU A 15 -19.88 1.16 -3.29
CA LEU A 15 -19.90 -0.07 -2.49
C LEU A 15 -21.18 -0.88 -2.72
N ALA A 16 -22.35 -0.24 -2.76
CA ALA A 16 -23.62 -0.94 -3.02
C ALA A 16 -23.58 -1.66 -4.38
N VAL A 17 -23.14 -0.96 -5.43
CA VAL A 17 -22.95 -1.57 -6.76
C VAL A 17 -21.98 -2.75 -6.70
N ALA A 18 -20.87 -2.63 -5.95
CA ALA A 18 -19.92 -3.74 -5.79
C ALA A 18 -20.53 -4.94 -5.03
N LEU A 19 -21.36 -4.71 -4.01
CA LEU A 19 -21.99 -5.75 -3.19
C LEU A 19 -23.14 -6.45 -3.93
N ASP A 20 -23.84 -5.76 -4.82
CA ASP A 20 -24.94 -6.33 -5.62
C ASP A 20 -24.47 -7.39 -6.62
N ARG A 21 -23.17 -7.37 -6.97
CA ARG A 21 -22.52 -8.35 -7.84
C ARG A 21 -22.37 -9.72 -7.20
N PHE A 22 -22.45 -9.81 -5.88
CA PHE A 22 -22.35 -11.08 -5.15
C PHE A 22 -23.74 -11.70 -4.97
N ALA A 23 -23.87 -13.01 -5.11
CA ALA A 23 -25.08 -13.73 -4.70
C ALA A 23 -24.70 -15.02 -3.97
N TYR A 24 -24.86 -15.01 -2.66
CA TYR A 24 -24.53 -16.18 -1.86
C TYR A 24 -25.51 -17.34 -2.10
N ARG A 25 -25.00 -18.56 -2.25
CA ARG A 25 -25.82 -19.77 -2.42
C ARG A 25 -25.69 -20.72 -1.22
N THR A 26 -24.47 -21.10 -0.88
CA THR A 26 -24.13 -22.04 0.22
C THR A 26 -22.77 -21.67 0.83
N PRO A 27 -22.37 -22.27 1.97
CA PRO A 27 -21.01 -22.09 2.54
C PRO A 27 -19.86 -22.37 1.59
N TRP A 28 -20.13 -23.06 0.48
CA TRP A 28 -19.13 -23.53 -0.46
C TRP A 28 -19.30 -22.91 -1.86
N LEU A 29 -20.30 -22.04 -2.04
CA LEU A 29 -20.68 -21.51 -3.35
C LEU A 29 -21.33 -20.13 -3.23
N PHE A 30 -20.82 -19.17 -3.98
CA PHE A 30 -21.48 -17.90 -4.25
C PHE A 30 -21.30 -17.54 -5.72
N ASP A 31 -22.19 -16.72 -6.26
CA ASP A 31 -22.04 -16.18 -7.60
C ASP A 31 -21.40 -14.79 -7.54
N PHE A 32 -20.60 -14.46 -8.54
CA PHE A 32 -20.08 -13.12 -8.79
C PHE A 32 -20.42 -12.74 -10.23
N ASP A 33 -21.15 -11.64 -10.43
CA ASP A 33 -21.70 -11.24 -11.74
C ASP A 33 -22.49 -12.36 -12.44
N GLY A 34 -23.17 -13.21 -11.66
CA GLY A 34 -23.93 -14.37 -12.15
C GLY A 34 -23.09 -15.61 -12.47
N GLU A 35 -21.77 -15.54 -12.35
CA GLU A 35 -20.86 -16.68 -12.54
C GLU A 35 -20.56 -17.37 -11.20
N PRO A 36 -20.65 -18.71 -11.11
CA PRO A 36 -20.41 -19.42 -9.86
C PRO A 36 -18.93 -19.41 -9.47
N VAL A 37 -18.66 -19.16 -8.18
CA VAL A 37 -17.35 -19.25 -7.55
C VAL A 37 -17.39 -20.31 -6.45
N THR A 38 -16.67 -21.40 -6.68
CA THR A 38 -16.56 -22.50 -5.70
C THR A 38 -15.51 -22.18 -4.65
N VAL A 39 -15.88 -22.33 -3.38
CA VAL A 39 -14.94 -22.21 -2.26
C VAL A 39 -14.20 -23.53 -2.12
N SER A 40 -12.88 -23.49 -2.31
CA SER A 40 -12.04 -24.68 -2.07
C SER A 40 -11.94 -24.91 -0.56
N ALA A 41 -12.65 -25.94 -0.08
CA ALA A 41 -12.57 -26.37 1.31
C ALA A 41 -11.59 -27.54 1.42
N VAL A 42 -10.47 -27.33 2.13
CA VAL A 42 -9.85 -28.45 2.83
C VAL A 42 -10.86 -28.88 3.90
N ALA A 43 -11.06 -30.19 4.12
CA ALA A 43 -12.09 -30.73 5.01
C ALA A 43 -12.12 -30.01 6.38
N ARG A 44 -13.09 -29.12 6.58
CA ARG A 44 -13.32 -28.33 7.79
C ARG A 44 -14.78 -28.42 8.22
N PRO A 45 -15.09 -28.18 9.51
CA PRO A 45 -16.47 -28.16 10.00
C PRO A 45 -17.35 -27.18 9.21
N ALA A 46 -18.63 -27.50 9.04
CA ALA A 46 -19.57 -26.67 8.27
C ALA A 46 -19.79 -25.25 8.83
N ASP A 47 -19.50 -25.05 10.12
CA ASP A 47 -19.64 -23.77 10.82
C ASP A 47 -18.38 -22.90 10.70
N ASP A 48 -17.30 -23.38 10.07
CA ASP A 48 -16.12 -22.58 9.80
C ASP A 48 -16.32 -21.74 8.52
N HIS A 49 -16.69 -20.47 8.71
CA HIS A 49 -16.83 -19.53 7.60
C HIS A 49 -15.50 -19.00 7.06
N MET A 50 -14.34 -19.38 7.62
CA MET A 50 -13.04 -18.86 7.19
C MET A 50 -12.72 -19.10 5.70
N PRO A 51 -12.94 -20.30 5.11
CA PRO A 51 -12.68 -20.52 3.68
C PRO A 51 -13.56 -19.65 2.78
N LEU A 52 -14.83 -19.47 3.18
CA LEU A 52 -15.77 -18.61 2.48
C LEU A 52 -15.34 -17.15 2.55
N THR A 53 -15.00 -16.65 3.74
CA THR A 53 -14.50 -15.28 3.94
C THR A 53 -13.27 -15.03 3.09
N GLN A 54 -12.35 -15.99 3.00
CA GLN A 54 -11.15 -15.88 2.16
C GLN A 54 -11.49 -15.82 0.66
N ALA A 55 -12.43 -16.64 0.18
CA ALA A 55 -12.85 -16.63 -1.21
C ALA A 55 -13.58 -15.34 -1.60
N LEU A 56 -14.47 -14.84 -0.72
CA LEU A 56 -15.14 -13.55 -0.86
C LEU A 56 -14.13 -12.40 -0.84
N GLN A 57 -13.17 -12.42 0.09
CA GLN A 57 -12.11 -11.42 0.20
C GLN A 57 -11.27 -11.37 -1.08
N ALA A 58 -10.80 -12.52 -1.57
CA ALA A 58 -10.00 -12.60 -2.79
C ALA A 58 -10.77 -12.09 -4.01
N THR A 59 -12.05 -12.47 -4.13
CA THR A 59 -12.91 -12.03 -5.24
C THR A 59 -13.18 -10.53 -5.17
N PHE A 60 -13.56 -10.01 -4.01
CA PHE A 60 -13.79 -8.57 -3.84
C PHE A 60 -12.51 -7.77 -4.10
N TYR A 61 -11.38 -8.24 -3.57
CA TYR A 61 -10.09 -7.58 -3.77
C TYR A 61 -9.75 -7.47 -5.26
N ASP A 62 -9.80 -8.58 -5.99
CA ASP A 62 -9.36 -8.65 -7.39
C ASP A 62 -10.35 -8.05 -8.39
N ARG A 63 -11.66 -8.10 -8.09
CA ARG A 63 -12.75 -7.77 -9.03
C ARG A 63 -13.54 -6.51 -8.72
N CYS A 64 -13.32 -5.92 -7.55
CA CYS A 64 -13.97 -4.68 -7.13
C CYS A 64 -12.95 -3.64 -6.67
N TYR A 65 -12.02 -4.01 -5.77
CA TYR A 65 -11.05 -3.06 -5.22
C TYR A 65 -9.97 -2.68 -6.24
N THR A 66 -9.27 -3.66 -6.83
CA THR A 66 -8.17 -3.38 -7.78
C THR A 66 -8.68 -3.10 -9.19
N ARG A 67 -9.74 -3.78 -9.63
CA ARG A 67 -10.33 -3.63 -10.97
C ARG A 67 -11.82 -3.40 -10.83
N ARG A 68 -12.34 -2.33 -11.42
CA ARG A 68 -13.80 -2.11 -11.48
C ARG A 68 -14.44 -2.96 -12.58
N THR A 69 -13.68 -3.27 -13.62
CA THR A 69 -14.08 -4.07 -14.78
C THR A 69 -12.87 -4.87 -15.27
N GLY A 70 -13.04 -6.15 -15.64
CA GLY A 70 -11.95 -6.94 -16.23
C GLY A 70 -11.82 -8.37 -15.69
N ARG A 71 -10.91 -9.14 -16.27
CA ARG A 71 -10.55 -10.52 -15.85
C ARG A 71 -9.59 -10.49 -14.64
N PRO A 72 -9.46 -11.59 -13.87
CA PRO A 72 -8.46 -11.65 -12.81
C PRO A 72 -7.07 -11.49 -13.40
N GLY A 73 -6.23 -10.73 -12.72
CA GLY A 73 -4.82 -10.68 -13.08
C GLY A 73 -4.10 -11.93 -12.59
N VAL A 74 -3.18 -12.44 -13.40
CA VAL A 74 -2.18 -13.43 -12.96
C VAL A 74 -0.88 -12.67 -12.70
N LEU A 75 -0.10 -13.13 -11.72
CA LEU A 75 1.25 -12.61 -11.50
C LEU A 75 2.06 -12.82 -12.78
N ALA A 76 2.38 -11.73 -13.47
CA ALA A 76 3.13 -11.79 -14.71
C ALA A 76 4.63 -11.98 -14.43
N ALA A 77 5.28 -12.79 -15.26
CA ALA A 77 6.73 -12.94 -15.23
C ALA A 77 7.43 -11.60 -15.52
N ALA A 78 8.63 -11.43 -14.97
CA ALA A 78 9.47 -10.26 -15.20
C ALA A 78 9.75 -10.08 -16.70
N VAL A 79 9.64 -8.84 -17.19
CA VAL A 79 10.08 -8.46 -18.54
C VAL A 79 11.40 -7.68 -18.40
N PRO A 80 12.57 -8.29 -18.70
CA PRO A 80 13.86 -7.70 -18.36
C PRO A 80 14.10 -6.29 -18.89
N GLU A 81 13.71 -6.02 -20.14
CA GLU A 81 13.83 -4.68 -20.75
C GLU A 81 12.97 -3.65 -20.02
N PHE A 82 11.76 -4.04 -19.60
CA PHE A 82 10.88 -3.18 -18.84
C PHE A 82 11.47 -2.87 -17.45
N VAL A 83 11.99 -3.88 -16.75
CA VAL A 83 12.70 -3.71 -15.48
C VAL A 83 13.92 -2.79 -15.63
N SER A 84 14.71 -2.96 -16.70
CA SER A 84 15.87 -2.09 -16.98
C SER A 84 15.46 -0.64 -17.16
N ARG A 85 14.33 -0.36 -17.84
CA ARG A 85 13.78 1.00 -17.95
C ARG A 85 13.32 1.58 -16.62
N LEU A 86 12.69 0.77 -15.75
CA LEU A 86 12.30 1.21 -14.42
C LEU A 86 13.54 1.57 -13.59
N SER A 87 14.55 0.70 -13.58
CA SER A 87 15.81 0.92 -12.88
C SER A 87 16.55 2.17 -13.39
N ALA A 88 16.64 2.37 -14.70
CA ALA A 88 17.28 3.54 -15.30
C ALA A 88 16.56 4.87 -14.99
N ALA A 89 15.26 4.82 -14.70
CA ALA A 89 14.47 6.00 -14.34
C ALA A 89 14.40 6.25 -12.83
N ASN A 90 14.87 5.33 -11.99
CA ASN A 90 15.02 5.57 -10.57
C ASN A 90 16.22 6.50 -10.32
N ALA A 91 15.95 7.73 -9.89
CA ALA A 91 16.99 8.72 -9.61
C ALA A 91 17.66 8.53 -8.23
N GLY A 92 17.28 7.49 -7.47
CA GLY A 92 17.94 7.12 -6.23
C GLY A 92 19.29 6.45 -6.45
N ARG A 93 20.18 6.56 -5.47
CA ARG A 93 21.52 5.98 -5.49
C ARG A 93 21.71 5.01 -4.35
N GLU A 94 22.44 3.92 -4.61
CA GLU A 94 22.87 3.03 -3.53
C GLU A 94 23.95 3.75 -2.73
N GLU A 95 23.70 3.94 -1.44
CA GLU A 95 24.60 4.64 -0.54
C GLU A 95 24.78 3.87 0.78
N TRP A 96 25.77 4.31 1.55
CA TRP A 96 25.99 3.88 2.91
C TRP A 96 25.75 5.07 3.85
N ASP A 97 24.70 5.01 4.66
CA ASP A 97 24.47 6.03 5.68
C ASP A 97 25.43 5.81 6.85
N ARG A 98 26.44 6.69 6.96
CA ARG A 98 27.57 6.55 7.89
C ARG A 98 27.27 7.10 9.28
N GLY A 99 28.10 6.77 10.26
CA GLY A 99 28.08 7.46 11.56
C GLY A 99 27.03 6.92 12.54
N TRP A 100 26.65 5.65 12.41
CA TRP A 100 25.74 4.99 13.35
C TRP A 100 26.53 4.30 14.46
N THR A 101 26.26 4.59 15.73
CA THR A 101 26.95 3.97 16.86
C THR A 101 26.19 2.75 17.35
N VAL A 102 26.85 1.60 17.45
CA VAL A 102 26.28 0.37 18.01
C VAL A 102 26.09 0.51 19.51
N PHE A 103 24.87 0.32 20.02
CA PHE A 103 24.60 0.32 21.46
C PHE A 103 24.21 -1.06 22.00
N GLN A 104 23.81 -1.99 21.13
CA GLN A 104 23.52 -3.38 21.50
C GLN A 104 23.80 -4.31 20.32
N ILE A 105 24.22 -5.54 20.61
CA ILE A 105 24.43 -6.61 19.63
C ILE A 105 23.64 -7.83 20.13
N ALA A 106 22.76 -8.36 19.28
CA ALA A 106 22.03 -9.59 19.58
C ALA A 106 22.85 -10.83 19.22
N THR A 107 22.48 -11.98 19.81
CA THR A 107 23.16 -13.28 19.60
C THR A 107 23.17 -13.71 18.13
N GLY A 108 22.21 -13.26 17.32
CA GLY A 108 22.14 -13.53 15.88
C GLY A 108 22.97 -12.58 15.00
N GLY A 109 23.80 -11.72 15.59
CA GLY A 109 24.63 -10.76 14.87
C GLY A 109 23.88 -9.50 14.41
N GLN A 110 22.61 -9.33 14.78
CA GLN A 110 21.92 -8.06 14.58
C GLN A 110 22.56 -6.98 15.46
N VAL A 111 22.75 -5.81 14.90
CA VAL A 111 23.24 -4.63 15.62
C VAL A 111 22.10 -3.64 15.82
N PHE A 112 21.97 -3.12 17.03
CA PHE A 112 21.12 -1.99 17.34
C PHE A 112 21.99 -0.75 17.41
N VAL A 113 21.63 0.24 16.62
CA VAL A 113 22.46 1.40 16.34
C VAL A 113 21.71 2.71 16.53
N ARG A 114 22.45 3.76 16.87
CA ARG A 114 21.91 5.11 17.08
C ARG A 114 22.69 6.16 16.32
N LYS A 115 22.00 7.15 15.74
CA LYS A 115 22.57 8.35 15.10
C LYS A 115 21.76 9.59 15.50
N GLY A 116 22.23 10.30 16.51
CA GLY A 116 21.44 11.35 17.18
C GLY A 116 20.30 10.73 17.99
N GLU A 117 19.07 11.17 17.77
CA GLU A 117 17.85 10.61 18.40
C GLU A 117 17.27 9.40 17.63
N ARG A 118 17.86 9.06 16.47
CA ARG A 118 17.37 7.97 15.62
C ARG A 118 17.96 6.65 16.04
N GLU A 119 17.13 5.63 16.16
CA GLU A 119 17.53 4.26 16.47
C GLU A 119 17.09 3.29 15.37
N ARG A 120 17.88 2.25 15.15
CA ARG A 120 17.58 1.20 14.18
C ARG A 120 18.17 -0.14 14.57
N MET A 121 17.53 -1.20 14.11
CA MET A 121 18.13 -2.53 14.05
C MET A 121 18.63 -2.78 12.62
N ALA A 122 19.86 -3.28 12.48
CA ALA A 122 20.40 -3.75 11.22
C ALA A 122 20.81 -5.23 11.33
N VAL A 123 20.46 -6.01 10.32
CA VAL A 123 20.83 -7.43 10.23
C VAL A 123 22.20 -7.60 9.56
N PRO A 124 22.88 -8.76 9.75
CA PRO A 124 24.11 -9.06 9.02
C PRO A 124 23.94 -8.86 7.51
N GLY A 125 24.92 -8.21 6.87
CA GLY A 125 24.88 -7.84 5.45
C GLY A 125 24.19 -6.50 5.13
N ALA A 126 23.49 -5.89 6.10
CA ALA A 126 22.88 -4.56 5.96
C ALA A 126 23.71 -3.44 6.61
N PHE A 127 24.89 -3.75 7.16
CA PHE A 127 25.80 -2.78 7.74
C PHE A 127 27.27 -3.13 7.46
N LEU A 128 28.14 -2.13 7.48
CA LEU A 128 29.60 -2.27 7.45
C LEU A 128 30.21 -1.65 8.70
N THR A 129 31.17 -2.34 9.32
CA THR A 129 31.93 -1.78 10.44
C THR A 129 32.89 -0.70 9.93
N GLU A 130 32.88 0.49 10.54
CA GLU A 130 33.85 1.55 10.23
C GLU A 130 35.18 1.40 11.02
N ALA A 131 35.28 0.38 11.87
CA ALA A 131 36.49 0.00 12.58
C ALA A 131 37.52 -0.67 11.65
N MET A 132 38.68 -1.09 12.21
CA MET A 132 39.70 -1.82 11.46
C MET A 132 39.12 -3.04 10.71
N VAL A 133 39.56 -3.21 9.46
CA VAL A 133 39.15 -4.31 8.59
C VAL A 133 39.35 -5.66 9.30
N GLY A 134 38.34 -6.52 9.24
CA GLY A 134 38.36 -7.85 9.86
C GLY A 134 37.87 -7.90 11.31
N MET A 135 37.55 -6.75 11.93
CA MET A 135 36.97 -6.71 13.27
C MET A 135 35.45 -6.82 13.25
N ALA A 136 34.92 -7.67 14.13
CA ALA A 136 33.49 -7.72 14.41
C ALA A 136 33.04 -6.39 15.04
N PRO A 137 31.80 -5.93 14.77
CA PRO A 137 31.24 -4.77 15.45
C PRO A 137 31.22 -5.01 16.96
N GLN A 138 31.50 -3.95 17.73
CA GLN A 138 31.40 -3.95 19.20
C GLN A 138 30.49 -2.81 19.64
N VAL A 139 29.91 -2.95 20.84
CA VAL A 139 29.19 -1.83 21.47
C VAL A 139 30.14 -0.63 21.59
N GLY A 140 29.67 0.55 21.18
CA GLY A 140 30.43 1.79 21.11
C GLY A 140 31.13 2.05 19.77
N THR A 141 31.22 1.05 18.88
CA THR A 141 31.82 1.24 17.55
C THR A 141 30.83 1.88 16.57
N THR A 142 31.37 2.53 15.53
CA THR A 142 30.59 3.09 14.43
C THR A 142 30.45 2.09 13.29
N VAL A 143 29.26 2.03 12.71
CA VAL A 143 28.93 1.30 11.49
C VAL A 143 28.30 2.25 10.47
N SER A 144 28.34 1.86 9.21
CA SER A 144 27.52 2.46 8.14
C SER A 144 26.38 1.49 7.79
N LEU A 145 25.18 2.00 7.57
CA LEU A 145 24.01 1.20 7.17
C LEU A 145 23.82 1.24 5.66
N ARG A 146 23.45 0.12 5.06
CA ARG A 146 23.14 0.05 3.62
C ARG A 146 21.83 0.78 3.35
N VAL A 147 21.84 1.66 2.36
CA VAL A 147 20.65 2.28 1.79
C VAL A 147 20.50 1.76 0.36
N PRO A 148 19.72 0.68 0.15
CA PRO A 148 19.50 0.16 -1.19
C PRO A 148 18.73 1.21 -2.00
N HIS A 149 19.02 1.38 -3.29
CA HIS A 149 18.19 2.24 -4.14
C HIS A 149 16.99 1.51 -4.74
N GLU A 150 17.08 0.18 -4.90
CA GLU A 150 16.01 -0.65 -5.46
C GLU A 150 16.00 -2.09 -4.92
N SER A 151 14.91 -2.82 -5.19
CA SER A 151 14.81 -4.27 -4.98
C SER A 151 13.77 -4.90 -5.90
N LEU A 152 14.08 -6.11 -6.39
CA LEU A 152 13.14 -7.01 -7.07
C LEU A 152 12.65 -8.15 -6.16
N ASP A 153 13.28 -8.32 -4.99
CA ASP A 153 13.04 -9.44 -4.08
C ASP A 153 12.14 -9.06 -2.90
N ALA A 154 11.95 -7.76 -2.66
CA ALA A 154 11.11 -7.26 -1.55
C ALA A 154 9.64 -7.74 -1.65
N GLN A 155 9.12 -7.86 -2.88
CA GLN A 155 7.84 -8.53 -3.13
C GLN A 155 7.84 -9.14 -4.55
N PRO A 156 7.51 -10.45 -4.70
CA PRO A 156 7.42 -11.06 -6.01
C PRO A 156 6.49 -10.30 -6.97
N GLY A 157 6.98 -10.05 -8.19
CA GLY A 157 6.22 -9.34 -9.23
C GLY A 157 6.30 -7.81 -9.17
N TYR A 158 7.05 -7.23 -8.23
CA TYR A 158 7.19 -5.78 -8.09
C TYR A 158 8.64 -5.31 -8.06
N TYR A 159 8.85 -4.16 -8.70
CA TYR A 159 10.03 -3.35 -8.58
C TYR A 159 9.80 -2.35 -7.45
N PHE A 160 10.77 -2.23 -6.54
CA PHE A 160 10.81 -1.21 -5.51
C PHE A 160 11.93 -0.23 -5.80
N ALA A 161 11.62 1.07 -5.74
CA ALA A 161 12.60 2.12 -5.53
C ALA A 161 12.54 2.58 -4.07
N PHE A 162 13.68 2.83 -3.46
CA PHE A 162 13.80 3.31 -2.08
C PHE A 162 14.44 4.70 -2.05
N GLY A 163 14.03 5.51 -1.08
CA GLY A 163 14.65 6.80 -0.84
C GLY A 163 16.06 6.69 -0.25
N GLU A 164 16.91 7.66 -0.58
CA GLU A 164 18.28 7.78 -0.05
C GLU A 164 18.29 8.12 1.46
N THR A 165 17.17 8.63 1.98
CA THR A 165 17.01 8.92 3.41
C THR A 165 16.31 7.77 4.10
N LEU A 166 16.98 7.18 5.08
CA LEU A 166 16.44 6.14 5.94
C LEU A 166 15.29 6.67 6.82
N ASP A 167 14.17 5.93 6.88
CA ASP A 167 12.99 6.27 7.71
C ASP A 167 13.26 6.18 9.21
N GLU A 168 12.43 6.79 10.03
CA GLU A 168 12.49 6.68 11.49
C GLU A 168 11.35 5.84 12.04
N LEU A 169 11.46 5.37 13.29
CA LEU A 169 10.38 4.63 13.95
C LEU A 169 9.05 5.41 13.92
N ALA A 170 9.10 6.73 14.10
CA ALA A 170 7.92 7.59 14.01
C ALA A 170 7.24 7.57 12.63
N ASP A 171 8.01 7.39 11.54
CA ASP A 171 7.46 7.27 10.18
C ASP A 171 6.70 5.94 10.01
N GLN A 172 7.17 4.89 10.68
CA GLN A 172 6.58 3.55 10.61
C GLN A 172 5.27 3.43 11.39
N LEU A 173 5.06 4.31 12.39
CA LEU A 173 3.82 4.36 13.17
C LEU A 173 2.63 4.90 12.37
N SER A 174 2.89 5.71 11.33
CA SER A 174 1.84 6.31 10.51
C SER A 174 2.32 6.43 9.06
N ILE A 175 2.17 5.33 8.33
CA ILE A 175 2.55 5.26 6.92
C ILE A 175 1.36 5.72 6.06
N VAL A 176 1.64 6.64 5.14
CA VAL A 176 0.73 7.05 4.08
C VAL A 176 1.04 6.24 2.82
N ARG A 177 -0.01 5.86 2.11
CA ARG A 177 0.05 5.19 0.82
C ARG A 177 -0.64 6.06 -0.23
N VAL A 178 0.12 6.53 -1.23
CA VAL A 178 -0.44 7.20 -2.41
C VAL A 178 -0.47 6.20 -3.56
N TYR A 179 -1.65 6.00 -4.13
CA TYR A 179 -1.93 5.08 -5.21
C TYR A 179 -2.00 5.84 -6.52
N PHE A 180 -1.32 5.33 -7.54
CA PHE A 180 -1.37 5.86 -8.90
C PHE A 180 -1.97 4.81 -9.83
N ASN A 181 -2.96 5.22 -10.60
CA ASN A 181 -3.48 4.45 -11.72
C ASN A 181 -2.71 4.86 -12.99
N VAL A 182 -1.45 4.47 -13.03
CA VAL A 182 -0.51 4.77 -14.12
C VAL A 182 -0.49 3.62 -15.12
N ARG A 183 -0.38 3.93 -16.42
CA ARG A 183 -0.16 2.94 -17.48
C ARG A 183 1.29 2.50 -17.53
N ALA A 184 1.55 1.29 -18.02
CA ALA A 184 2.90 0.72 -18.07
C ALA A 184 3.92 1.64 -18.78
N GLU A 185 3.51 2.33 -19.84
CA GLU A 185 4.38 3.22 -20.61
C GLU A 185 4.89 4.41 -19.79
N LEU A 186 4.10 4.85 -18.81
CA LEU A 186 4.35 6.03 -17.97
C LEU A 186 5.05 5.69 -16.64
N ALA A 187 5.24 4.41 -16.32
CA ALA A 187 5.85 3.99 -15.06
C ALA A 187 7.30 4.49 -14.87
N PRO A 188 8.18 4.51 -15.90
CA PRO A 188 9.48 5.15 -15.78
C PRO A 188 9.40 6.65 -15.51
N GLU A 189 8.49 7.37 -16.18
CA GLU A 189 8.31 8.81 -15.97
C GLU A 189 7.82 9.12 -14.54
N LEU A 190 6.94 8.28 -13.98
CA LEU A 190 6.53 8.35 -12.57
C LEU A 190 7.75 8.17 -11.64
N LEU A 191 8.61 7.19 -11.89
CA LEU A 191 9.80 6.94 -11.08
C LEU A 191 10.74 8.15 -11.10
N ASP A 192 11.08 8.66 -12.28
CA ASP A 192 11.98 9.82 -12.42
C ASP A 192 11.40 11.08 -11.73
N ALA A 193 10.12 11.36 -11.98
CA ALA A 193 9.46 12.55 -11.46
C ALA A 193 9.27 12.53 -9.93
N LEU A 194 9.23 11.36 -9.30
CA LEU A 194 9.04 11.23 -7.85
C LEU A 194 10.37 11.03 -7.09
N THR A 195 11.21 10.10 -7.52
CA THR A 195 12.39 9.67 -6.75
C THR A 195 13.40 10.80 -6.55
N GLY A 196 13.72 11.56 -7.61
CA GLY A 196 14.68 12.67 -7.55
C GLY A 196 14.24 13.78 -6.59
N PRO A 197 13.05 14.38 -6.76
CA PRO A 197 12.56 15.41 -5.85
C PRO A 197 12.41 14.92 -4.41
N LEU A 198 11.91 13.71 -4.17
CA LEU A 198 11.77 13.17 -2.80
C LEU A 198 13.12 13.01 -2.11
N ASN A 199 14.15 12.51 -2.82
CA ASN A 199 15.51 12.43 -2.31
C ASN A 199 16.11 13.82 -2.03
N ARG A 200 15.86 14.80 -2.91
CA ARG A 200 16.31 16.18 -2.72
C ARG A 200 15.76 16.81 -1.43
N TYR A 201 14.52 16.47 -1.05
CA TYR A 201 13.90 16.92 0.21
C TYR A 201 14.14 15.96 1.38
N GLN A 202 15.05 14.99 1.23
CA GLN A 202 15.38 14.00 2.26
C GLN A 202 14.13 13.31 2.83
N THR A 203 13.16 13.01 1.97
CA THR A 203 11.93 12.31 2.34
C THR A 203 12.19 10.81 2.26
N PRO A 204 12.10 10.04 3.36
CA PRO A 204 12.11 8.59 3.30
C PRO A 204 10.88 8.08 2.55
N PHE A 205 11.09 7.22 1.56
CA PHE A 205 9.99 6.63 0.81
C PHE A 205 10.30 5.22 0.31
N GLN A 206 9.24 4.51 -0.05
CA GLN A 206 9.31 3.32 -0.91
C GLN A 206 8.30 3.52 -2.04
N LEU A 207 8.71 3.31 -3.29
CA LEU A 207 7.82 3.37 -4.45
C LEU A 207 7.80 1.99 -5.11
N LYS A 208 6.61 1.40 -5.18
CA LYS A 208 6.40 0.06 -5.72
C LYS A 208 5.64 0.12 -7.03
N THR A 209 6.09 -0.62 -8.04
CA THR A 209 5.40 -0.77 -9.34
C THR A 209 5.60 -2.17 -9.94
N PRO A 210 4.66 -2.73 -10.74
CA PRO A 210 4.82 -4.05 -11.35
C PRO A 210 6.05 -4.15 -12.26
N ILE A 211 6.67 -5.33 -12.31
CA ILE A 211 7.84 -5.64 -13.17
C ILE A 211 7.50 -6.05 -14.60
N SER A 212 6.22 -6.00 -14.95
CA SER A 212 5.71 -6.41 -16.25
C SER A 212 4.54 -5.51 -16.65
N PRO A 213 4.45 -5.06 -17.92
CA PRO A 213 3.31 -4.28 -18.41
C PRO A 213 1.95 -4.94 -18.15
N ALA A 214 1.89 -6.28 -18.12
CA ALA A 214 0.67 -7.02 -17.82
C ALA A 214 0.14 -6.80 -16.39
N GLY A 215 0.95 -6.26 -15.47
CA GLY A 215 0.53 -5.92 -14.11
C GLY A 215 -0.14 -4.55 -13.96
N TYR A 216 -0.28 -3.77 -15.04
CA TYR A 216 -0.83 -2.41 -15.03
C TYR A 216 -2.32 -2.36 -15.39
N ASP A 217 -3.03 -3.47 -15.28
CA ASP A 217 -4.47 -3.59 -15.55
C ASP A 217 -5.35 -3.28 -14.31
N ARG A 218 -4.80 -2.59 -13.31
CA ARG A 218 -5.40 -2.31 -11.99
C ARG A 218 -5.46 -0.81 -11.71
N ALA A 219 -6.33 -0.36 -10.83
CA ALA A 219 -6.38 1.03 -10.37
C ALA A 219 -5.30 1.38 -9.32
N ASP A 220 -4.63 0.37 -8.74
CA ASP A 220 -3.52 0.52 -7.80
C ASP A 220 -2.19 0.03 -8.38
N THR A 221 -1.85 0.47 -9.61
CA THR A 221 -0.65 -0.03 -10.31
C THR A 221 0.62 0.34 -9.55
N ALA A 222 0.81 1.63 -9.23
CA ALA A 222 1.97 2.08 -8.46
C ALA A 222 1.56 2.62 -7.08
N VAL A 223 2.40 2.38 -6.07
CA VAL A 223 2.13 2.80 -4.69
C VAL A 223 3.37 3.42 -4.06
N LEU A 224 3.24 4.67 -3.62
CA LEU A 224 4.26 5.40 -2.85
C LEU A 224 3.93 5.33 -1.36
N TYR A 225 4.91 4.90 -0.56
CA TYR A 225 4.85 4.76 0.89
C TYR A 225 5.79 5.78 1.54
N PHE A 226 5.34 6.49 2.57
CA PHE A 226 6.14 7.44 3.35
C PHE A 226 5.47 7.76 4.69
N GLY A 227 6.23 8.30 5.65
CA GLY A 227 5.67 8.72 6.94
C GLY A 227 4.74 9.93 6.82
N ALA A 228 3.61 9.94 7.54
CA ALA A 228 2.55 10.94 7.40
C ALA A 228 3.01 12.40 7.56
N ARG A 229 4.08 12.65 8.32
CA ARG A 229 4.68 13.99 8.47
C ARG A 229 5.18 14.59 7.14
N TYR A 230 5.53 13.77 6.17
CA TYR A 230 6.01 14.21 4.85
C TYR A 230 4.87 14.48 3.85
N PHE A 231 3.60 14.28 4.22
CA PHE A 231 2.49 14.48 3.29
C PHE A 231 2.48 15.84 2.58
N PRO A 232 2.72 16.99 3.25
CA PRO A 232 2.70 18.28 2.56
C PRO A 232 3.73 18.41 1.43
N ILE A 233 4.95 17.86 1.61
CA ILE A 233 5.98 17.93 0.57
C ILE A 233 5.69 16.91 -0.54
N VAL A 234 5.27 15.70 -0.18
CA VAL A 234 4.90 14.66 -1.16
C VAL A 234 3.73 15.11 -2.02
N ALA A 235 2.68 15.70 -1.42
CA ALA A 235 1.52 16.19 -2.15
C ALA A 235 1.90 17.28 -3.18
N ARG A 236 2.87 18.15 -2.87
CA ARG A 236 3.39 19.14 -3.83
C ARG A 236 4.16 18.49 -4.98
N ILE A 237 5.00 17.50 -4.70
CA ILE A 237 5.76 16.77 -5.73
C ILE A 237 4.79 16.01 -6.66
N VAL A 238 3.81 15.32 -6.08
CA VAL A 238 2.76 14.61 -6.82
C VAL A 238 1.91 15.58 -7.66
N ASP A 239 1.59 16.77 -7.14
CA ASP A 239 0.87 17.81 -7.89
C ASP A 239 1.65 18.30 -9.12
N LEU A 240 2.98 18.41 -9.03
CA LEU A 240 3.81 18.78 -10.17
C LEU A 240 3.86 17.67 -11.23
N PHE A 241 3.92 16.41 -10.81
CA PHE A 241 3.88 15.26 -11.72
C PHE A 241 2.55 15.18 -12.46
N ARG A 242 1.41 15.22 -11.75
CA ARG A 242 0.07 15.07 -12.34
C ARG A 242 -0.31 16.21 -13.29
N ARG A 243 0.36 17.37 -13.24
CA ARG A 243 0.17 18.47 -14.21
C ARG A 243 0.79 18.17 -15.58
N ARG A 244 1.72 17.21 -15.66
CA ARG A 244 2.46 16.86 -16.89
C ARG A 244 1.98 15.57 -17.52
N VAL A 245 1.38 14.69 -16.72
CA VAL A 245 0.99 13.33 -17.12
C VAL A 245 -0.49 13.10 -16.92
N SER A 246 -1.16 12.52 -17.91
CA SER A 246 -2.53 12.04 -17.79
C SER A 246 -2.55 10.61 -17.28
N LEU A 247 -3.10 10.42 -16.08
CA LEU A 247 -3.35 9.11 -15.47
C LEU A 247 -4.76 8.62 -15.83
N ASP A 248 -4.98 7.30 -15.69
CA ASP A 248 -6.32 6.74 -15.81
C ASP A 248 -7.15 7.16 -14.60
N GLU A 249 -8.38 7.64 -14.82
CA GLU A 249 -9.17 8.33 -13.79
C GLU A 249 -9.47 7.51 -12.51
N PRO A 250 -9.80 6.20 -12.57
CA PRO A 250 -10.22 5.46 -11.39
C PRO A 250 -9.16 5.41 -10.29
N VAL A 251 -9.61 5.45 -9.04
CA VAL A 251 -8.79 5.17 -7.85
C VAL A 251 -9.33 3.94 -7.12
N PRO A 252 -8.50 3.24 -6.31
CA PRO A 252 -8.94 2.06 -5.58
C PRO A 252 -10.08 2.40 -4.61
N LEU A 253 -11.01 1.46 -4.44
CA LEU A 253 -12.12 1.62 -3.50
C LEU A 253 -11.59 1.96 -2.09
N PHE A 254 -12.36 2.76 -1.35
CA PHE A 254 -12.07 3.20 0.03
C PHE A 254 -10.90 4.18 0.19
N THR A 255 -10.16 4.51 -0.87
CA THR A 255 -9.16 5.58 -0.82
C THR A 255 -9.83 6.96 -0.88
N LYS A 256 -9.17 7.99 -0.34
CA LYS A 256 -9.55 9.39 -0.60
C LYS A 256 -8.99 9.77 -1.96
N ARG A 257 -9.85 10.22 -2.87
CA ARG A 257 -9.42 10.75 -4.15
C ARG A 257 -8.73 12.11 -3.93
N LEU A 258 -7.45 12.21 -4.29
CA LEU A 258 -6.73 13.49 -4.32
C LEU A 258 -6.91 14.18 -5.69
N TRP A 259 -6.73 13.40 -6.76
CA TRP A 259 -6.88 13.82 -8.16
C TRP A 259 -7.41 12.65 -9.01
N PRO A 260 -7.80 12.85 -10.28
CA PRO A 260 -7.98 11.75 -11.23
C PRO A 260 -6.76 10.80 -11.25
N GLY A 261 -6.99 9.51 -11.02
CA GLY A 261 -5.96 8.48 -10.99
C GLY A 261 -5.05 8.49 -9.76
N ILE A 262 -5.30 9.35 -8.76
CA ILE A 262 -4.47 9.46 -7.55
C ILE A 262 -5.34 9.35 -6.30
N GLY A 263 -5.19 8.23 -5.59
CA GLY A 263 -5.86 7.96 -4.31
C GLY A 263 -4.86 8.00 -3.15
N VAL A 264 -5.35 8.24 -1.93
CA VAL A 264 -4.53 8.18 -0.71
C VAL A 264 -5.24 7.42 0.40
N ALA A 265 -4.47 6.71 1.22
CA ALA A 265 -4.94 6.10 2.45
C ALA A 265 -3.81 5.98 3.50
N LEU A 266 -4.19 5.76 4.75
CA LEU A 266 -3.28 5.33 5.81
C LEU A 266 -3.12 3.81 5.79
N ASP A 267 -1.89 3.38 6.03
CA ASP A 267 -1.55 1.98 6.27
C ASP A 267 -2.32 1.44 7.49
N PRO A 268 -2.97 0.27 7.41
CA PRO A 268 -3.70 -0.29 8.54
C PRO A 268 -2.81 -0.71 9.72
N GLY A 269 -1.49 -0.87 9.54
CA GLY A 269 -0.56 -1.28 10.59
C GLY A 269 -0.68 -2.75 11.03
N SER A 270 -1.59 -3.52 10.42
CA SER A 270 -1.85 -4.94 10.75
C SER A 270 -0.90 -5.91 10.04
N GLY A 271 0.03 -5.42 9.22
CA GLY A 271 0.83 -6.23 8.29
C GLY A 271 0.09 -6.64 7.00
N GLU A 272 -1.23 -6.41 6.92
CA GLU A 272 -2.00 -6.58 5.69
C GLU A 272 -1.82 -5.40 4.73
N SER A 273 -2.06 -5.61 3.42
CA SER A 273 -2.24 -4.48 2.52
C SER A 273 -3.55 -3.75 2.84
N PHE A 274 -3.63 -2.43 2.61
CA PHE A 274 -4.85 -1.64 2.80
C PHE A 274 -6.05 -2.26 2.06
N GLY A 275 -5.88 -2.61 0.78
CA GLY A 275 -6.94 -3.26 0.01
C GLY A 275 -7.33 -4.63 0.59
N ALA A 276 -6.37 -5.43 1.03
CA ALA A 276 -6.66 -6.73 1.64
C ALA A 276 -7.44 -6.56 2.96
N HIS A 277 -7.05 -5.61 3.80
CA HIS A 277 -7.75 -5.29 5.05
C HIS A 277 -9.18 -4.83 4.79
N ARG A 278 -9.40 -3.88 3.86
CA ARG A 278 -10.76 -3.40 3.57
C ARG A 278 -11.61 -4.48 2.91
N SER A 279 -11.04 -5.28 2.01
CA SER A 279 -11.71 -6.41 1.38
C SER A 279 -12.08 -7.51 2.38
N ARG A 280 -11.25 -7.73 3.42
CA ARG A 280 -11.56 -8.67 4.51
C ARG A 280 -12.79 -8.24 5.28
N LEU A 281 -12.87 -6.97 5.69
CA LEU A 281 -14.04 -6.45 6.41
C LEU A 281 -15.32 -6.52 5.56
N VAL A 282 -15.21 -6.28 4.25
CA VAL A 282 -16.33 -6.48 3.33
C VAL A 282 -16.74 -7.95 3.28
N ALA A 283 -15.78 -8.87 3.15
CA ALA A 283 -16.07 -10.30 3.11
C ALA A 283 -16.74 -10.81 4.39
N GLU A 284 -16.23 -10.40 5.56
CA GLU A 284 -16.86 -10.70 6.84
C GLU A 284 -18.30 -10.15 6.92
N GLY A 285 -18.52 -8.93 6.42
CA GLY A 285 -19.86 -8.32 6.38
C GLY A 285 -20.82 -9.04 5.42
N LEU A 286 -20.31 -9.56 4.29
CA LEU A 286 -21.10 -10.39 3.37
C LEU A 286 -21.52 -11.72 4.02
N VAL A 287 -20.65 -12.33 4.82
CA VAL A 287 -20.98 -13.53 5.60
C VAL A 287 -22.03 -13.20 6.66
N ASP A 288 -21.85 -12.12 7.42
CA ASP A 288 -22.83 -11.69 8.44
C ASP A 288 -24.20 -11.39 7.84
N ALA A 289 -24.24 -10.70 6.70
CA ALA A 289 -25.47 -10.39 5.98
C ALA A 289 -26.23 -11.66 5.61
N TRP A 290 -25.51 -12.66 5.10
CA TRP A 290 -26.09 -13.95 4.77
C TRP A 290 -26.59 -14.70 6.01
N SER A 291 -25.75 -14.85 7.04
CA SER A 291 -26.07 -15.61 8.25
C SER A 291 -27.23 -15.00 9.05
N ARG A 292 -27.36 -13.67 9.06
CA ARG A 292 -28.41 -12.94 9.80
C ARG A 292 -29.62 -12.58 8.95
N GLY A 293 -29.53 -12.70 7.63
CA GLY A 293 -30.59 -12.30 6.70
C GLY A 293 -30.83 -10.79 6.64
N ILE A 294 -29.78 -9.97 6.84
CA ILE A 294 -29.86 -8.50 6.81
C ILE A 294 -29.25 -7.92 5.52
N PRO A 295 -29.53 -6.65 5.17
CA PRO A 295 -28.92 -6.01 4.00
C PRO A 295 -27.39 -6.03 4.04
N ARG A 296 -26.75 -6.38 2.91
CA ARG A 296 -25.28 -6.48 2.79
C ARG A 296 -24.56 -5.19 3.19
N LEU A 297 -25.08 -4.06 2.72
CA LEU A 297 -24.50 -2.75 3.01
C LEU A 297 -24.53 -2.46 4.52
N GLU A 298 -25.61 -2.84 5.21
CA GLU A 298 -25.75 -2.68 6.66
C GLU A 298 -24.70 -3.51 7.40
N ALA A 299 -24.62 -4.81 7.12
CA ALA A 299 -23.65 -5.71 7.74
C ALA A 299 -22.18 -5.32 7.49
N VAL A 300 -21.85 -4.89 6.27
CA VAL A 300 -20.50 -4.41 5.91
C VAL A 300 -20.17 -3.12 6.66
N THR A 301 -21.15 -2.21 6.81
CA THR A 301 -20.97 -0.99 7.58
C THR A 301 -20.75 -1.29 9.06
N GLU A 302 -21.53 -2.23 9.64
CA GLU A 302 -21.31 -2.70 11.01
C GLU A 302 -19.89 -3.25 11.21
N ARG A 303 -19.35 -3.99 10.24
CA ARG A 303 -17.96 -4.49 10.28
C ARG A 303 -16.91 -3.39 10.22
N PHE A 304 -17.13 -2.33 9.44
CA PHE A 304 -16.25 -1.16 9.46
C PHE A 304 -16.24 -0.50 10.84
N VAL A 305 -17.41 -0.27 11.42
CA VAL A 305 -17.56 0.35 12.75
C VAL A 305 -16.96 -0.53 13.85
N ALA A 306 -17.22 -1.84 13.82
CA ALA A 306 -16.65 -2.80 14.78
C ALA A 306 -15.11 -2.85 14.69
N GLY A 307 -14.54 -2.62 13.50
CA GLY A 307 -13.10 -2.45 13.29
C GLY A 307 -12.54 -1.08 13.71
N GLY A 308 -13.36 -0.21 14.32
CA GLY A 308 -12.97 1.14 14.72
C GLY A 308 -12.81 2.12 13.56
N LEU A 309 -13.26 1.77 12.35
CA LEU A 309 -13.21 2.65 11.19
C LEU A 309 -14.41 3.59 11.19
N ASP A 310 -14.17 4.80 10.69
CA ASP A 310 -15.24 5.74 10.36
C ASP A 310 -15.75 5.44 8.93
N PRO A 311 -17.01 5.02 8.75
CA PRO A 311 -17.57 4.76 7.41
C PRO A 311 -17.51 5.98 6.48
N ALA A 312 -17.50 7.20 7.02
CA ALA A 312 -17.37 8.42 6.22
C ALA A 312 -15.95 8.61 5.65
N ARG A 313 -14.95 7.93 6.23
CA ARG A 313 -13.52 8.18 6.03
C ARG A 313 -12.71 6.88 6.04
N LEU A 314 -13.11 5.90 5.22
CA LEU A 314 -12.51 4.57 5.17
C LEU A 314 -11.02 4.53 4.75
N TRP A 315 -10.49 5.65 4.24
CA TRP A 315 -9.07 5.84 3.94
C TRP A 315 -8.21 6.07 5.18
N LEU A 316 -8.82 6.31 6.35
CA LEU A 316 -8.11 6.51 7.62
C LEU A 316 -8.06 5.23 8.45
N THR A 317 -7.15 5.20 9.42
CA THR A 317 -7.12 4.22 10.51
C THR A 317 -7.90 4.72 11.72
N PRO A 318 -8.26 3.83 12.68
CA PRO A 318 -8.97 4.23 13.89
C PRO A 318 -8.29 5.38 14.63
N GLY A 319 -9.03 6.45 14.93
CA GLY A 319 -8.53 7.61 15.67
C GLY A 319 -7.61 8.56 14.90
N ALA A 320 -7.31 8.30 13.62
CA ALA A 320 -6.46 9.17 12.83
C ALA A 320 -7.19 10.44 12.36
N ALA A 321 -6.48 11.56 12.33
CA ALA A 321 -6.97 12.80 11.73
C ALA A 321 -6.77 12.78 10.20
N ASP A 322 -7.73 13.32 9.45
CA ASP A 322 -7.54 13.57 8.02
C ASP A 322 -6.61 14.76 7.83
N ARG A 323 -5.42 14.51 7.30
CA ARG A 323 -4.42 15.55 6.97
C ARG A 323 -4.09 15.55 5.48
N PHE A 324 -4.95 14.95 4.67
CA PHE A 324 -4.74 14.80 3.24
C PHE A 324 -5.26 16.01 2.47
N ASP A 325 -4.67 17.17 2.77
CA ASP A 325 -4.98 18.44 2.10
C ASP A 325 -4.11 18.60 0.86
N THR A 326 -4.76 18.84 -0.29
CA THR A 326 -4.03 19.10 -1.53
C THR A 326 -3.47 20.52 -1.53
N PRO A 327 -2.30 20.76 -2.17
CA PRO A 327 -1.78 22.11 -2.31
C PRO A 327 -2.81 23.00 -3.02
N GLN A 328 -3.16 24.12 -2.41
CA GLN A 328 -3.95 25.15 -3.10
C GLN A 328 -3.10 25.71 -4.24
N GLU A 329 -3.71 25.99 -5.40
CA GLU A 329 -3.05 26.79 -6.41
C GLU A 329 -2.71 28.14 -5.77
N ALA A 330 -1.42 28.45 -5.71
CA ALA A 330 -1.04 29.82 -5.45
C ALA A 330 -1.68 30.64 -6.56
N ALA A 331 -2.64 31.52 -6.21
CA ALA A 331 -3.02 32.60 -7.09
C ALA A 331 -1.71 33.34 -7.39
N LEU A 332 -1.20 33.20 -8.60
CA LEU A 332 -0.10 34.03 -9.06
C LEU A 332 -0.58 35.48 -8.92
N PRO A 333 0.15 36.34 -8.18
CA PRO A 333 -0.18 37.76 -8.13
C PRO A 333 -0.11 38.42 -9.50
#